data_AF-A0A7L3UQ34-F1
#
_entry.id   AF-A0A7L3UQ34-F1
#
_cell.length_a   1.000
_cell.length_b   1.000
_cell.length_c   1.000
_cell.angle_alpha   90.00
_cell.angle_beta   90.00
_cell.angle_gamma   90.00
#
_symmetry.space_group_name_H-M   'P 1'
#
loop_
_entity.id
_entity.type
_entity.pdbx_description
1 polymer ?
#
loop_
_entity_poly.entity_id
_entity_poly.type
_entity_poly.pdbx_seq_one_letter_code
_entity_poly.pdbx_strand_id
1 'polypeptide(L)'
;ALRLAVLAGGAPPLDPARAGRKAELHAGLALCQLRLGLPAAAAANAGKALALRPGHLEARYRRGLAAAAMRDLEGAAADMAEVLRAEPGHARARRELRRVRGAARQRDARLARRLGRLF
;
A
#
# COMPACT_ATOMS: atom_id res chain seq x y z
N ALA A 1 5.48 -14.26 46.54
CA ALA A 1 4.51 -13.47 45.75
C ALA A 1 5.00 -13.43 44.29
N LEU A 2 4.90 -14.50 43.50
CA LEU A 2 3.68 -14.96 42.80
C LEU A 2 2.89 -13.82 42.14
N ARG A 3 3.37 -13.38 40.96
CA ARG A 3 2.59 -12.79 39.86
C ARG A 3 2.87 -13.69 38.66
N LEU A 4 2.06 -14.68 38.30
CA LEU A 4 0.73 -14.57 37.66
C LEU A 4 0.65 -13.43 36.63
N ALA A 5 1.08 -13.74 35.41
CA ALA A 5 0.54 -13.20 34.16
C ALA A 5 0.91 -14.14 33.00
N VAL A 6 0.38 -15.36 33.03
CA VAL A 6 0.19 -16.17 31.82
C VAL A 6 -0.94 -15.49 31.04
N LEU A 7 -0.60 -14.53 30.17
CA LEU A 7 -1.52 -13.98 29.17
C LEU A 7 -0.72 -13.54 27.93
N ALA A 8 -1.20 -14.03 26.78
CA ALA A 8 -0.74 -13.81 25.42
C ALA A 8 0.34 -14.77 24.91
N GLY A 9 -0.07 -15.67 24.01
CA GLY A 9 0.79 -16.38 23.05
C GLY A 9 1.44 -15.41 22.06
N GLY A 10 2.21 -14.46 22.57
CA GLY A 10 3.05 -13.58 21.79
C GLY A 10 4.30 -14.34 21.38
N ALA A 11 4.39 -14.72 20.11
CA ALA A 11 5.63 -15.19 19.53
C ALA A 11 6.79 -14.28 19.96
N PRO A 12 7.98 -14.84 20.28
CA PRO A 12 9.12 -14.03 20.72
C PRO A 12 9.39 -12.89 19.73
N PRO A 13 9.86 -11.71 20.21
CA PRO A 13 10.18 -10.60 19.34
C PRO A 13 11.08 -11.09 18.21
N LEU A 14 10.60 -10.94 16.97
CA LEU A 14 11.27 -11.48 15.80
C LEU A 14 12.63 -10.80 15.64
N ASP A 15 13.68 -11.59 15.54
CA ASP A 15 15.02 -11.14 15.12
C ASP A 15 14.89 -10.23 13.88
N PRO A 16 15.52 -9.03 13.87
CA PRO A 16 15.49 -8.11 12.74
C PRO A 16 15.78 -8.76 11.39
N ALA A 17 16.70 -9.74 11.33
CA ALA A 17 17.02 -10.46 10.10
C ALA A 17 15.88 -11.38 9.64
N ARG A 18 15.14 -11.96 10.59
CA ARG A 18 13.94 -12.77 10.31
C ARG A 18 12.75 -11.89 9.92
N ALA A 19 12.59 -10.73 10.55
CA ALA A 19 11.58 -9.74 10.21
C ALA A 19 11.80 -9.19 8.78
N GLY A 20 13.05 -8.89 8.42
CA GLY A 20 13.42 -8.45 7.07
C GLY A 20 13.06 -9.47 5.99
N ARG A 21 13.46 -10.75 6.16
CA ARG A 21 13.09 -11.84 5.25
C ARG A 21 11.57 -12.00 5.12
N LYS A 22 10.83 -11.92 6.23
CA LYS A 22 9.37 -12.01 6.21
C LYS A 22 8.73 -10.81 5.46
N ALA A 23 9.31 -9.61 5.57
CA ALA A 23 8.86 -8.45 4.82
C ALA A 23 9.01 -8.67 3.30
N GLU A 24 10.15 -9.20 2.86
CA GLU A 24 10.42 -9.52 1.45
C GLU A 24 9.44 -10.57 0.91
N LEU A 25 9.14 -11.62 1.69
CA LEU A 25 8.15 -12.64 1.32
C LEU A 25 6.75 -12.03 1.15
N HIS A 26 6.31 -11.19 2.09
CA HIS A 26 5.04 -10.49 1.98
C HIS A 26 5.00 -9.56 0.77
N ALA A 27 6.09 -8.83 0.48
CA ALA A 27 6.19 -7.99 -0.69
C ALA A 27 6.13 -8.82 -1.98
N GLY A 28 6.83 -9.94 -2.05
CA GLY A 28 6.81 -10.89 -3.17
C GLY A 28 5.41 -11.45 -3.42
N LEU A 29 4.71 -11.86 -2.36
CA LEU A 29 3.33 -12.33 -2.45
C LEU A 29 2.39 -11.24 -2.97
N ALA A 30 2.54 -9.99 -2.52
CA ALA A 30 1.76 -8.87 -3.02
C ALA A 30 1.95 -8.64 -4.53
N LEU A 31 3.17 -8.84 -5.05
CA LEU A 31 3.44 -8.77 -6.49
C LEU A 31 2.69 -9.87 -7.26
N CYS A 32 2.74 -11.11 -6.79
CA CYS A 32 2.02 -12.22 -7.41
C CYS A 32 0.51 -11.93 -7.42
N GLN A 33 -0.05 -11.44 -6.32
CA GLN A 33 -1.47 -11.11 -6.20
C GLN A 33 -1.89 -9.97 -7.13
N LEU A 34 -1.04 -8.96 -7.34
CA LEU A 34 -1.29 -7.92 -8.36
C LEU A 34 -1.37 -8.51 -9.77
N ARG A 35 -0.48 -9.44 -10.11
CA ARG A 35 -0.49 -10.13 -11.42
C ARG A 35 -1.71 -11.02 -11.60
N LEU A 36 -2.23 -11.59 -10.51
CA LEU A 36 -3.45 -12.39 -10.49
C LEU A 36 -4.74 -11.57 -10.44
N GLY A 37 -4.66 -10.23 -10.41
CA GLY A 37 -5.84 -9.37 -10.33
C GLY A 37 -6.54 -9.40 -8.96
N LEU A 38 -5.79 -9.67 -7.88
CA LEU A 38 -6.27 -9.73 -6.50
C LEU A 38 -5.79 -8.52 -5.68
N PRO A 39 -6.26 -7.29 -5.95
CA PRO A 39 -5.67 -6.09 -5.39
C PRO A 39 -5.89 -5.95 -3.87
N ALA A 40 -7.02 -6.40 -3.33
CA ALA A 40 -7.26 -6.35 -1.88
C ALA A 40 -6.25 -7.21 -1.10
N ALA A 41 -5.99 -8.43 -1.60
CA ALA A 41 -5.00 -9.33 -1.01
C ALA A 41 -3.58 -8.75 -1.14
N ALA A 42 -3.27 -8.15 -2.30
CA ALA A 42 -1.99 -7.48 -2.53
C ALA A 42 -1.76 -6.31 -1.57
N ALA A 43 -2.77 -5.46 -1.36
CA ALA A 43 -2.69 -4.34 -0.41
C ALA A 43 -2.45 -4.84 1.02
N ALA A 44 -3.14 -5.91 1.43
CA ALA A 44 -2.96 -6.50 2.76
C ALA A 44 -1.53 -7.04 2.96
N ASN A 45 -0.98 -7.79 2.00
CA ASN A 45 0.38 -8.30 2.11
C ASN A 45 1.45 -7.20 1.99
N ALA A 46 1.24 -6.22 1.13
CA ALA A 46 2.12 -5.05 1.07
C ALA A 46 2.10 -4.28 2.41
N GLY A 47 0.93 -4.15 3.06
CA GLY A 47 0.79 -3.59 4.40
C GLY A 47 1.57 -4.38 5.46
N LYS A 48 1.51 -5.72 5.44
CA LYS A 48 2.31 -6.57 6.33
C LYS A 48 3.82 -6.38 6.11
N ALA A 49 4.26 -6.26 4.86
CA ALA A 49 5.65 -5.97 4.53
C ALA A 49 6.09 -4.60 5.10
N LEU A 50 5.25 -3.57 4.98
CA LEU A 50 5.53 -2.23 5.52
C LEU A 50 5.49 -2.17 7.05
N ALA A 51 4.65 -2.97 7.70
CA ALA A 51 4.64 -3.06 9.16
C ALA A 51 5.95 -3.66 9.70
N LEU A 52 6.55 -4.60 8.97
CA LEU A 52 7.85 -5.20 9.31
C LEU A 52 9.03 -4.32 8.89
N ARG A 53 8.92 -3.64 7.75
CA ARG A 53 9.95 -2.76 7.20
C ARG A 53 9.32 -1.49 6.60
N PRO A 54 9.12 -0.43 7.40
CA PRO A 54 8.45 0.80 6.94
C PRO A 54 9.14 1.50 5.75
N GLY A 55 10.45 1.31 5.60
CA GLY A 55 11.24 1.83 4.48
C GLY A 55 11.23 0.96 3.21
N HIS A 56 10.43 -0.11 3.14
CA HIS A 56 10.40 -0.99 1.97
C HIS A 56 9.67 -0.34 0.79
N LEU A 57 10.41 0.39 -0.05
CA LEU A 57 9.85 1.19 -1.15
C LEU A 57 9.03 0.35 -2.15
N GLU A 58 9.53 -0.81 -2.55
CA GLU A 58 8.80 -1.74 -3.42
C GLU A 58 7.45 -2.21 -2.84
N ALA A 59 7.39 -2.47 -1.53
CA ALA A 59 6.12 -2.82 -0.88
C ALA A 59 5.15 -1.64 -0.89
N ARG A 60 5.65 -0.42 -0.63
CA ARG A 60 4.83 0.80 -0.70
C ARG A 60 4.33 1.07 -2.12
N TYR A 61 5.18 0.91 -3.12
CA TYR A 61 4.79 1.01 -4.53
C TYR A 61 3.70 -0.01 -4.88
N ARG A 62 3.84 -1.27 -4.45
CA ARG A 62 2.83 -2.32 -4.68
C ARG A 62 1.51 -2.05 -3.97
N ARG A 63 1.54 -1.50 -2.74
CA ARG A 63 0.33 -1.06 -2.04
C ARG A 63 -0.39 0.04 -2.80
N GLY A 64 0.34 1.02 -3.33
CA GLY A 64 -0.25 2.09 -4.14
C GLY A 64 -0.85 1.58 -5.46
N LEU A 65 -0.21 0.60 -6.12
CA LEU A 65 -0.79 -0.08 -7.29
C LEU A 65 -2.10 -0.81 -6.94
N ALA A 66 -2.12 -1.52 -5.81
CA ALA A 66 -3.29 -2.21 -5.32
C ALA A 66 -4.43 -1.25 -4.99
N ALA A 67 -4.13 -0.15 -4.29
CA ALA A 67 -5.10 0.91 -3.99
C ALA A 67 -5.70 1.52 -5.28
N ALA A 68 -4.86 1.78 -6.28
CA ALA A 68 -5.32 2.31 -7.57
C ALA A 68 -6.29 1.33 -8.28
N ALA A 69 -5.99 0.04 -8.24
CA ALA A 69 -6.85 -1.01 -8.78
C ALA A 69 -8.20 -1.11 -8.02
N MET A 70 -8.19 -0.85 -6.71
CA MET A 70 -9.41 -0.79 -5.88
C MET A 70 -10.17 0.54 -5.96
N ARG A 71 -9.75 1.47 -6.84
CA ARG A 71 -10.31 2.83 -6.98
C ARG A 71 -10.12 3.71 -5.74
N ASP A 72 -9.27 3.32 -4.81
CA ASP A 72 -8.76 4.19 -3.75
C ASP A 72 -7.64 5.07 -4.34
N LEU A 73 -8.07 6.13 -5.02
CA LEU A 73 -7.16 7.02 -5.74
C LEU A 73 -6.36 7.92 -4.78
N GLU A 74 -6.89 8.23 -3.61
CA GLU A 74 -6.21 9.06 -2.62
C GLU A 74 -5.10 8.27 -1.92
N GLY A 75 -5.41 7.05 -1.45
CA GLY A 75 -4.41 6.15 -0.87
C GLY A 75 -3.30 5.80 -1.87
N ALA A 76 -3.67 5.54 -3.13
CA ALA A 76 -2.69 5.30 -4.20
C ALA A 76 -1.78 6.51 -4.44
N ALA A 77 -2.32 7.72 -4.47
CA ALA A 77 -1.54 8.93 -4.67
C ALA A 77 -0.58 9.19 -3.51
N ALA A 78 -1.02 8.96 -2.27
CA ALA A 78 -0.19 9.09 -1.08
C ALA A 78 1.01 8.12 -1.14
N ASP A 79 0.76 6.83 -1.42
CA ASP A 79 1.84 5.83 -1.53
C ASP A 79 2.84 6.16 -2.63
N MET A 80 2.39 6.65 -3.78
CA MET A 80 3.28 7.04 -4.88
C MET A 80 4.09 8.30 -4.54
N ALA A 81 3.50 9.26 -3.81
CA ALA A 81 4.22 10.45 -3.37
C ALA A 81 5.34 10.13 -2.38
N GLU A 82 5.09 9.20 -1.46
CA GLU A 82 6.10 8.67 -0.53
C GLU A 82 7.24 7.97 -1.27
N VAL A 83 6.93 7.11 -2.25
CA VAL A 83 7.95 6.45 -3.08
C VAL A 83 8.81 7.49 -3.82
N LEU A 84 8.19 8.51 -4.39
CA LEU A 84 8.90 9.57 -5.11
C LEU A 84 9.69 10.51 -4.20
N ARG A 85 9.31 10.65 -2.93
CA ARG A 85 10.12 11.41 -1.97
C ARG A 85 11.42 10.68 -1.65
N ALA A 86 11.36 9.36 -1.51
CA ALA A 86 12.54 8.54 -1.26
C ALA A 86 13.38 8.34 -2.53
N GLU A 87 12.73 8.14 -3.68
CA GLU A 87 13.37 7.95 -4.98
C GLU A 87 12.73 8.88 -6.04
N PRO A 88 13.20 10.14 -6.17
CA PRO A 88 12.66 11.08 -7.16
C PRO A 88 12.76 10.59 -8.61
N GLY A 89 13.76 9.75 -8.89
CA GLY A 89 14.00 9.12 -10.19
C GLY A 89 13.01 8.02 -10.56
N HIS A 90 12.16 7.56 -9.64
CA HIS A 90 11.31 6.38 -9.83
C HIS A 90 10.21 6.62 -10.89
N ALA A 91 10.52 6.31 -12.16
CA ALA A 91 9.69 6.65 -13.31
C ALA A 91 8.31 5.98 -13.30
N ARG A 92 8.21 4.75 -12.77
CA ARG A 92 6.94 4.00 -12.70
C ARG A 92 5.95 4.67 -11.74
N ALA A 93 6.35 4.91 -10.50
CA ALA A 93 5.60 5.70 -9.51
C ALA A 93 5.19 7.09 -10.04
N ARG A 94 6.08 7.80 -10.73
CA ARG A 94 5.74 9.09 -11.35
C ARG A 94 4.62 8.98 -12.38
N ARG A 95 4.65 7.95 -13.23
CA ARG A 95 3.60 7.68 -14.21
C ARG A 95 2.28 7.31 -13.53
N GLU A 96 2.31 6.41 -12.54
CA GLU A 96 1.11 6.00 -11.82
C GLU A 96 0.50 7.16 -11.02
N LEU A 97 1.30 8.01 -10.38
CA LEU A 97 0.80 9.19 -9.68
C LEU A 97 0.04 10.14 -10.61
N ARG A 98 0.58 10.40 -11.82
CA ARG A 98 -0.14 11.22 -12.83
C ARG A 98 -1.46 10.58 -13.23
N ARG A 99 -1.46 9.26 -13.49
CA ARG A 99 -2.66 8.50 -13.86
C ARG A 99 -3.73 8.60 -12.76
N VAL A 100 -3.34 8.33 -11.51
CA VAL A 100 -4.24 8.33 -10.35
C VAL A 100 -4.82 9.73 -10.09
N ARG A 101 -3.99 10.78 -10.11
CA ARG A 101 -4.45 12.17 -9.96
C ARG A 101 -5.39 12.60 -11.08
N GLY A 102 -5.10 12.21 -12.32
CA GLY A 102 -5.99 12.44 -13.45
C GLY A 102 -7.35 11.77 -13.27
N ALA A 103 -7.35 10.51 -12.83
CA ALA A 103 -8.59 9.77 -12.56
C ALA A 103 -9.41 10.39 -11.42
N ALA A 104 -8.76 10.90 -10.37
CA ALA A 104 -9.42 11.56 -9.24
C ALA A 104 -10.12 12.84 -9.71
N ARG A 105 -9.40 13.72 -10.41
CA ARG A 105 -9.98 14.96 -10.98
C ARG A 105 -11.18 14.68 -11.88
N GLN A 106 -11.12 13.65 -12.72
CA GLN A 106 -12.25 13.27 -13.57
C GLN A 106 -13.45 12.74 -12.77
N ARG A 107 -13.21 11.99 -11.68
CA ARG A 107 -14.27 11.53 -10.77
C ARG A 107 -14.97 12.73 -10.15
N ASP A 108 -14.21 13.68 -9.64
CA ASP A 108 -14.73 14.85 -8.95
C ASP A 108 -15.49 15.78 -9.91
N ALA A 109 -14.95 16.01 -11.13
CA ALA A 109 -15.64 16.78 -12.17
C ALA A 109 -16.93 16.09 -12.67
N ARG A 110 -17.00 14.74 -12.66
CA ARG A 110 -18.24 14.01 -12.96
C ARG A 110 -19.28 14.17 -11.85
N LEU A 111 -18.85 14.11 -10.59
CA LEU A 111 -19.71 14.32 -9.43
C LEU A 111 -20.29 15.75 -9.42
N ALA A 112 -19.43 16.77 -9.60
CA ALA A 112 -19.86 18.16 -9.65
C ALA A 112 -20.92 18.41 -10.74
N ARG A 113 -20.72 17.88 -11.95
CA ARG A 113 -21.69 18.01 -13.06
C ARG A 113 -23.03 17.32 -12.79
N ARG A 114 -23.03 16.20 -12.05
CA ARG A 114 -24.28 15.52 -11.67
C ARG A 114 -25.04 16.31 -10.62
N LEU A 115 -24.32 16.80 -9.60
CA LEU A 115 -24.92 17.61 -8.54
C LEU A 115 -25.49 18.92 -9.08
N GLY A 116 -24.80 19.61 -9.98
CA GLY A 116 -25.29 20.83 -10.62
C GLY A 116 -26.43 20.64 -11.62
N ARG A 117 -26.93 19.41 -11.83
CA ARG A 117 -28.17 19.14 -12.59
C ARG A 117 -29.35 18.79 -11.68
N LEU A 118 -29.11 18.59 -10.39
CA LEU A 118 -30.12 18.23 -9.39
C LEU A 118 -30.66 19.44 -8.63
N PHE A 119 -29.94 20.57 -8.67
CA PHE A 119 -30.31 21.87 -8.13
C PHE A 119 -30.30 22.89 -9.27
#